data_AF-H9F402-F1
#
_entry.id   AF-H9F402-F1
#
_cell.length_a   1.000
_cell.length_b   1.000
_cell.length_c   1.000
_cell.angle_alpha   90.00
_cell.angle_beta   90.00
_cell.angle_gamma   90.00
#
_symmetry.space_group_name_H-M   'P 1'
#
loop_
_entity.id
_entity.type
_entity.pdbx_description
1 polymer ?
#
loop_
_entity_poly.entity_id
_entity_poly.type
_entity_poly.pdbx_seq_one_letter_code
_entity_poly.pdbx_strand_id
1 'polypeptide(L)'
;PLPPPYNLREVQVTILNNTRCNYLFEQPSSRRMIQDSMFCAGAEDGSVDTCKGDSGGPLVCDKDGLWYQVGIVSWGIDCGQPNRPGVYTNISVYFHWIRRVMSHSTPRPNPSQLLLLLALLWAP
;
A
#
# COMPACT_ATOMS: atom_id res chain seq x y z
N PRO A 1 -12.69 0.57 15.01
CA PRO A 1 -11.48 -0.06 15.61
C PRO A 1 -11.66 -1.57 15.67
N LEU A 2 -10.65 -2.36 15.29
CA LEU A 2 -10.71 -3.81 15.40
C LEU A 2 -10.87 -4.22 16.87
N PRO A 3 -11.81 -5.11 17.22
CA PRO A 3 -11.86 -5.65 18.57
C PRO A 3 -10.67 -6.59 18.81
N PRO A 4 -10.22 -6.76 20.07
CA PRO A 4 -9.32 -7.84 20.44
C PRO A 4 -9.82 -9.19 19.86
N PRO A 5 -8.93 -10.04 19.31
CA PRO A 5 -7.48 -10.02 19.44
C PRO A 5 -6.71 -9.25 18.34
N TYR A 6 -7.34 -8.27 17.67
CA TYR A 6 -6.69 -7.44 16.63
C TYR A 6 -6.11 -8.26 15.45
N ASN A 7 -6.82 -9.31 15.05
CA ASN A 7 -6.42 -10.11 13.91
C ASN A 7 -6.31 -9.26 12.64
N LEU A 8 -5.23 -9.49 11.88
CA LEU A 8 -5.08 -8.94 10.55
C LEU A 8 -6.31 -9.31 9.70
N ARG A 9 -6.80 -8.33 8.94
CA ARG A 9 -7.91 -8.49 8.01
C ARG A 9 -7.41 -8.22 6.59
N GLU A 10 -8.05 -8.86 5.64
CA GLU A 10 -7.86 -8.61 4.22
C GLU A 10 -9.23 -8.53 3.55
N VAL A 11 -9.27 -7.87 2.40
CA VAL A 11 -10.46 -7.81 1.57
C VAL A 11 -10.06 -7.58 0.12
N GLN A 12 -10.83 -8.18 -0.80
CA GLN A 12 -10.62 -7.98 -2.23
C GLN A 12 -11.32 -6.69 -2.68
N VAL A 13 -10.58 -5.84 -3.39
CA VAL A 13 -11.08 -4.59 -3.97
C VAL A 13 -10.85 -4.56 -5.48
N THR A 14 -11.62 -3.71 -6.17
CA THR A 14 -11.42 -3.43 -7.60
C THR A 14 -10.65 -2.13 -7.75
N ILE A 15 -9.64 -2.10 -8.61
CA ILE A 15 -8.97 -0.86 -9.01
C ILE A 15 -9.88 -0.13 -10.01
N LEU A 16 -10.20 1.13 -9.73
CA LEU A 16 -11.03 1.94 -10.61
C LEU A 16 -10.15 2.62 -11.67
N ASN A 17 -10.70 2.79 -12.87
CA ASN A 17 -10.07 3.62 -13.89
C ASN A 17 -9.92 5.07 -13.36
N ASN A 18 -8.78 5.71 -13.62
CA ASN A 18 -8.51 7.09 -13.22
C ASN A 18 -9.60 8.07 -13.68
N THR A 19 -10.17 7.92 -14.88
CA THR A 19 -11.28 8.78 -15.33
C THR A 19 -12.51 8.63 -14.43
N ARG A 20 -12.82 7.40 -13.99
CA ARG A 20 -13.94 7.13 -13.07
C ARG A 20 -13.64 7.65 -11.67
N CYS A 21 -12.43 7.39 -11.16
CA CYS A 21 -11.94 7.90 -9.89
C CYS A 21 -12.05 9.44 -9.82
N ASN A 22 -11.53 10.14 -10.83
CA ASN A 22 -11.63 11.60 -10.95
C ASN A 22 -13.08 12.07 -10.96
N TYR A 23 -13.92 11.47 -11.78
CA TYR A 23 -15.35 11.80 -11.84
C TYR A 23 -16.05 11.70 -10.48
N LEU A 24 -15.76 10.66 -9.69
CA LEU A 24 -16.33 10.47 -8.35
C LEU A 24 -15.86 11.55 -7.37
N PHE A 25 -14.59 11.97 -7.46
CA PHE A 25 -14.00 13.00 -6.61
C PHE A 25 -14.22 14.43 -7.12
N GLU A 26 -14.81 14.63 -8.29
CA GLU A 26 -15.31 15.92 -8.78
C GLU A 26 -16.72 16.27 -8.26
N GLN A 27 -17.45 15.27 -7.75
CA GLN A 27 -18.81 15.47 -7.25
C GLN A 27 -18.85 16.43 -6.06
N PRO A 28 -19.91 17.25 -5.91
CA PRO A 28 -20.00 18.25 -4.83
C PRO A 28 -19.79 17.69 -3.42
N SER A 29 -20.25 16.45 -3.16
CA SER A 29 -20.15 15.80 -1.85
C SER A 29 -18.76 15.26 -1.51
N SER A 30 -17.86 15.16 -2.49
CA SER A 30 -16.60 14.43 -2.38
C SER A 30 -15.41 15.24 -2.93
N ARG A 31 -15.62 16.53 -3.23
CA ARG A 31 -14.72 17.35 -4.04
C ARG A 31 -13.29 17.36 -3.53
N ARG A 32 -12.40 16.60 -4.18
CA ARG A 32 -10.96 16.52 -3.89
C ARG A 32 -10.19 16.26 -5.18
N MET A 33 -8.96 16.75 -5.23
CA MET A 33 -8.08 16.51 -6.37
C MET A 33 -7.38 15.16 -6.21
N ILE A 34 -7.52 14.30 -7.22
CA ILE A 34 -6.72 13.08 -7.36
C ILE A 34 -5.50 13.43 -8.22
N GLN A 35 -4.31 13.18 -7.69
CA GLN A 35 -3.05 13.44 -8.39
C GLN A 35 -2.66 12.24 -9.25
N ASP A 36 -1.82 12.44 -10.26
CA ASP A 36 -1.31 11.36 -11.13
C ASP A 36 -0.52 10.28 -10.36
N SER A 37 -0.02 10.62 -9.18
CA SER A 37 0.65 9.73 -8.23
C SER A 37 -0.33 8.90 -7.37
N MET A 38 -1.63 8.97 -7.65
CA MET A 38 -2.69 8.32 -6.89
C MET A 38 -3.63 7.53 -7.81
N PHE A 39 -4.33 6.56 -7.23
CA PHE A 39 -5.44 5.86 -7.89
C PHE A 39 -6.49 5.43 -6.85
N CYS A 40 -7.69 5.11 -7.31
CA CYS A 40 -8.77 4.64 -6.45
C CYS A 40 -8.90 3.11 -6.48
N ALA A 41 -9.25 2.51 -5.34
CA ALA A 41 -9.71 1.13 -5.30
C ALA A 41 -10.79 0.93 -4.23
N GLY A 42 -11.73 0.04 -4.49
CA GLY A 42 -12.86 -0.26 -3.60
C GLY A 42 -14.03 -0.89 -4.35
N ALA A 43 -15.15 -1.04 -3.67
CA ALA A 43 -16.43 -1.33 -4.32
C ALA A 43 -17.24 -0.03 -4.47
N GLU A 44 -17.75 0.27 -5.66
CA GLU A 44 -18.52 1.51 -5.89
C GLU A 44 -19.82 1.57 -5.09
N ASP A 45 -20.36 0.44 -4.65
CA ASP A 45 -21.53 0.37 -3.77
C ASP A 45 -21.19 0.57 -2.28
N GLY A 46 -19.91 0.72 -1.93
CA GLY A 46 -19.44 0.88 -0.55
C GLY A 46 -19.37 -0.41 0.26
N SER A 47 -19.63 -1.58 -0.34
CA SER A 47 -19.59 -2.87 0.37
C SER A 47 -18.20 -3.24 0.87
N VAL A 48 -17.15 -2.71 0.23
CA VAL A 48 -15.75 -2.95 0.57
C VAL A 48 -14.96 -1.65 0.48
N ASP A 49 -14.21 -1.36 1.55
CA ASP A 49 -13.34 -0.20 1.63
C ASP A 49 -12.21 -0.43 2.65
N THR A 50 -11.12 0.31 2.47
CA THR A 50 -10.12 0.53 3.53
C THR A 50 -10.63 1.59 4.50
N CYS A 51 -10.21 1.54 5.76
CA CYS A 51 -10.72 2.45 6.77
C CYS A 51 -9.62 3.02 7.67
N LYS A 52 -10.05 3.78 8.69
CA LYS A 52 -9.18 4.38 9.71
C LYS A 52 -8.32 3.30 10.37
N GLY A 53 -7.01 3.47 10.27
CA GLY A 53 -6.01 2.53 10.79
C GLY A 53 -5.31 1.71 9.71
N ASP A 54 -5.84 1.69 8.48
CA ASP A 54 -5.25 0.93 7.38
C ASP A 54 -4.20 1.75 6.58
N SER A 55 -4.07 3.06 6.84
CA SER A 55 -3.09 3.93 6.17
C SER A 55 -1.67 3.36 6.25
N GLY A 56 -1.01 3.29 5.09
CA GLY A 56 0.31 2.64 4.95
C GLY A 56 0.24 1.15 4.63
N GLY A 57 -0.93 0.52 4.75
CA GLY A 57 -1.16 -0.87 4.37
C GLY A 57 -0.97 -1.11 2.86
N PRO A 58 -0.59 -2.32 2.44
CA PRO A 58 -0.34 -2.62 1.05
C PRO A 58 -1.64 -2.96 0.29
N LEU A 59 -1.75 -2.49 -0.96
CA LEU A 59 -2.64 -3.08 -1.96
C LEU A 59 -1.80 -3.93 -2.90
N VAL A 60 -2.09 -5.23 -2.93
CA VAL A 60 -1.34 -6.23 -3.70
C VAL A 60 -2.22 -6.86 -4.76
N CYS A 61 -1.62 -7.21 -5.90
CA CYS A 61 -2.27 -7.96 -6.97
C CYS A 61 -1.50 -9.26 -7.23
N ASP A 62 -2.22 -10.36 -7.32
CA ASP A 62 -1.68 -11.62 -7.80
C ASP A 62 -1.51 -11.57 -9.32
N LYS A 63 -0.35 -12.02 -9.80
CA LYS A 63 -0.09 -12.28 -11.20
C LYS A 63 0.67 -13.59 -11.30
N ASP A 64 -0.04 -14.63 -11.76
CA ASP A 64 0.50 -15.97 -11.96
C ASP A 64 1.12 -16.57 -10.67
N GLY A 65 0.49 -16.34 -9.51
CA GLY A 65 0.97 -16.82 -8.20
C GLY A 65 2.01 -15.94 -7.53
N LEU A 66 2.39 -14.82 -8.15
CA LEU A 66 3.30 -13.83 -7.56
C LEU A 66 2.54 -12.54 -7.20
N TRP A 67 2.66 -12.14 -5.95
CA TRP A 67 2.02 -10.94 -5.42
C TRP A 67 2.88 -9.71 -5.60
N TYR A 68 2.35 -8.73 -6.34
CA TYR A 68 2.98 -7.44 -6.57
C TYR A 68 2.27 -6.37 -5.76
N GLN A 69 3.02 -5.60 -4.97
CA GLN A 69 2.48 -4.41 -4.34
C GLN A 69 2.34 -3.31 -5.39
N VAL A 70 1.11 -2.89 -5.66
CA VAL A 70 0.81 -1.84 -6.65
C VAL A 70 0.32 -0.55 -5.99
N GLY A 71 -0.16 -0.62 -4.75
CA GLY A 71 -0.63 0.54 -4.01
C GLY A 71 -0.25 0.56 -2.53
N ILE A 72 -0.41 1.74 -1.94
CA ILE A 72 -0.32 1.98 -0.49
C ILE A 72 -1.58 2.75 -0.09
N VAL A 73 -2.32 2.24 0.90
CA VAL A 73 -3.50 2.92 1.44
C VAL A 73 -3.09 4.31 1.91
N SER A 74 -3.74 5.35 1.38
CA SER A 74 -3.40 6.74 1.69
C SER A 74 -4.52 7.41 2.48
N TRP A 75 -5.67 7.61 1.84
CA TRP A 75 -6.79 8.34 2.43
C TRP A 75 -8.13 7.95 1.79
N GLY A 76 -9.24 8.38 2.39
CA GLY A 76 -10.60 8.19 1.90
C GLY A 76 -11.56 9.22 2.53
N ILE A 77 -12.82 9.20 2.12
CA ILE A 77 -13.87 10.03 2.72
C ILE A 77 -14.85 9.11 3.45
N ASP A 78 -14.77 9.11 4.78
CA ASP A 78 -15.42 8.10 5.63
C ASP A 78 -15.01 6.68 5.19
N CYS A 79 -15.75 5.65 5.59
CA CYS A 79 -15.47 4.28 5.19
C CYS A 79 -16.75 3.61 4.67
N GLY A 80 -16.63 2.81 3.62
CA GLY A 80 -17.72 1.95 3.13
C GLY A 80 -18.93 2.74 2.63
N GLN A 81 -18.68 3.89 1.99
CA GLN A 81 -19.73 4.73 1.45
C GLN A 81 -19.88 4.51 -0.07
N PRO A 82 -21.11 4.43 -0.59
CA PRO A 82 -21.32 4.36 -2.04
C PRO A 82 -20.64 5.51 -2.76
N ASN A 83 -19.99 5.22 -3.88
CA ASN A 83 -19.29 6.18 -4.74
C ASN A 83 -18.14 6.95 -4.05
N ARG A 84 -17.60 6.42 -2.94
CA ARG A 84 -16.45 6.98 -2.22
C ARG A 84 -15.37 5.92 -2.01
N PRO A 85 -14.65 5.54 -3.09
CA PRO A 85 -13.59 4.56 -2.98
C PRO A 85 -12.41 5.11 -2.16
N GLY A 86 -11.63 4.21 -1.56
CA GLY A 86 -10.34 4.54 -0.98
C GLY A 86 -9.34 5.00 -2.04
N VAL A 87 -8.43 5.90 -1.64
CA VAL A 87 -7.37 6.45 -2.49
C VAL A 87 -6.03 5.93 -2.03
N TYR A 88 -5.26 5.46 -3.01
CA TYR A 88 -4.00 4.76 -2.83
C TYR A 88 -2.88 5.50 -3.55
N THR A 89 -1.69 5.47 -2.97
CA THR A 89 -0.46 5.92 -3.65
C THR A 89 -0.12 4.94 -4.77
N ASN A 90 0.17 5.44 -5.98
CA ASN A 90 0.57 4.64 -7.13
C ASN A 90 2.06 4.26 -7.06
N ILE A 91 2.39 3.02 -6.71
CA ILE A 91 3.78 2.57 -6.54
C ILE A 91 4.58 2.67 -7.85
N SER A 92 3.95 2.52 -9.03
CA SER A 92 4.68 2.58 -10.30
C SER A 92 5.35 3.94 -10.51
N VAL A 93 4.73 5.02 -10.03
CA VAL A 93 5.27 6.39 -10.10
C VAL A 93 6.52 6.55 -9.23
N TYR A 94 6.59 5.82 -8.10
CA TYR A 94 7.68 5.91 -7.13
C TYR A 94 8.76 4.83 -7.31
N PHE A 95 8.61 3.93 -8.29
CA PHE A 95 9.48 2.76 -8.47
C PHE A 95 10.97 3.10 -8.50
N HIS A 96 11.37 4.14 -9.26
CA HIS A 96 12.77 4.55 -9.35
C HIS A 96 13.33 5.06 -8.03
N TRP A 97 12.53 5.80 -7.27
CA TRP A 97 12.91 6.28 -5.94
C TRP A 97 13.07 5.10 -4.97
N ILE A 98 12.11 4.18 -4.93
CA ILE A 98 12.19 2.96 -4.09
C ILE A 98 13.46 2.19 -4.42
N ARG A 99 13.71 1.92 -5.70
CA ARG A 99 14.91 1.18 -6.15
C ARG A 99 16.20 1.88 -5.74
N ARG A 100 16.26 3.21 -5.86
CA ARG A 100 17.42 4.01 -5.43
C ARG A 100 17.63 3.92 -3.93
N VAL A 101 16.59 4.04 -3.12
CA VAL A 101 16.70 3.94 -1.66
C VAL A 101 17.17 2.55 -1.26
N MET A 102 16.59 1.50 -1.84
CA MET A 102 16.97 0.11 -1.58
C MET A 102 18.43 -0.21 -1.96
N SER A 103 18.96 0.42 -3.01
CA SER A 103 20.36 0.20 -3.42
C SER A 103 21.37 0.92 -2.53
N HIS A 104 20.96 2.00 -1.86
CA HIS A 104 21.84 2.81 -1.00
C HIS A 104 21.68 2.51 0.49
N SER A 105 20.63 1.80 0.89
CA SER A 105 20.56 1.19 2.21
C SER A 105 21.71 0.19 2.34
N THR A 106 22.66 0.48 3.22
CA THR A 106 23.73 -0.46 3.58
C THR A 106 23.07 -1.79 3.95
N PRO A 107 23.54 -2.93 3.42
CA PRO A 107 23.11 -4.22 3.93
C PRO A 107 23.34 -4.19 5.44
N ARG A 108 22.32 -4.50 6.25
CA ARG A 108 22.60 -4.78 7.66
C ARG A 108 23.66 -5.88 7.65
N PRO A 109 24.82 -5.69 8.30
CA PRO A 109 25.83 -6.74 8.34
C PRO A 109 25.15 -7.98 8.88
N ASN A 110 25.23 -9.07 8.11
CA ASN A 110 24.57 -10.31 8.48
C ASN A 110 25.16 -10.72 9.85
N PRO A 111 24.35 -10.95 10.91
CA PRO A 111 24.90 -11.29 12.24
C PRO A 111 25.87 -12.47 12.18
N SER A 112 25.64 -13.39 11.24
CA SER A 112 26.51 -14.51 10.90
C SER A 112 27.90 -14.10 10.36
N GLN A 113 28.04 -13.01 9.61
CA GLN A 113 29.35 -12.51 9.18
C GLN A 113 30.15 -11.91 10.34
N LEU A 114 29.49 -11.25 11.30
CA LEU A 114 30.15 -10.75 12.50
C LEU A 114 30.62 -11.90 13.40
N LEU A 115 29.80 -12.95 13.52
CA LEU A 115 30.15 -14.18 14.24
C LEU A 115 31.29 -14.94 13.53
N LEU A 116 31.32 -14.97 12.19
CA LEU A 116 32.42 -15.56 11.42
C LEU A 116 33.74 -14.79 11.61
N LEU A 117 33.70 -13.46 11.64
CA LEU A 117 34.86 -12.62 11.94
C LEU A 117 35.38 -12.85 13.36
N LEU A 118 34.49 -12.98 14.34
CA LEU A 118 34.84 -13.32 15.71
C LEU A 118 35.42 -14.73 15.81
N ALA A 119 34.90 -15.71 15.07
CA ALA A 119 35.45 -17.07 15.04
C ALA A 119 36.86 -17.13 14.41
N LEU A 120 37.12 -16.33 13.37
CA LEU A 120 38.45 -16.24 12.73
C LEU A 120 39.49 -15.54 13.62
N LEU A 121 39.08 -14.60 14.47
CA LEU A 121 39.95 -13.95 15.46
C LEU A 121 40.35 -14.87 16.62
N TRP A 122 39.73 -16.03 16.75
CA TRP A 122 39.97 -17.03 17.80
C TRP A 122 40.50 -18.36 17.23
N ALA A 123 40.81 -18.43 15.94
CA ALA A 123 41.49 -19.58 15.36
C ALA A 123 42.99 -19.54 15.75
N PRO A 124 43.54 -20.61 16.37
CA PRO A 124 44.94 -20.68 16.79
C PRO A 124 45.92 -20.74 15.62
#